data_AF-A0A5C8CIW0-F1
#
_entry.id   AF-A0A5C8CIW0-F1
#
_cell.length_a   1.000
_cell.length_b   1.000
_cell.length_c   1.000
_cell.angle_alpha   90.00
_cell.angle_beta   90.00
_cell.angle_gamma   90.00
#
_symmetry.space_group_name_H-M   'P 1'
#
loop_
_entity.id
_entity.type
_entity.pdbx_description
1 polymer ?
#
loop_
_entity_poly.entity_id
_entity_poly.type
_entity_poly.pdbx_seq_one_letter_code
_entity_poly.pdbx_strand_id
1 'polypeptide(L)'
;MQFNVYFENGNSYREVAWKNEYCRFYESKIMSRKSCYKCSFSSLPRVGDITIGDFWDIDRYDKRLDDRKGTSLILSNNSKGDTLLKEIKRNKDIILFEEISLNFIKDTCNGGLFSKRDWNINDKREIFLRKLRLFDFNKVVHNFLEGKADVGLVGFNGNANYGSILNTYSVYNNLEKLGFDPILIVFSPQFVEHINSFNKKFHKKYFSATKPYRYKYEMDELNNNIDIFVAGSDQIFQYGAEYYWNREAIKKYRLKNIFYLSFANLDKNLISFASSYGRNDYYGDYYNRLMTSYDLSRFDHISVREKDAIGLVKRLFNIENVEQVIEPVFILDYEELDKIIADSSLTHKGKLAYYFLDPTKEKEEALEYISEKLNIEPIDAGGNFFREVEDFLYIIKNADFVITDSFHGTCFSTIFKKQFISFLNKGRGESRYAFFEELKLKDRIINNFEELKNKKDLFEKIDYTETFEIIKTEKERAILWLKNALENKRDKKITPQLSMTEYLIYENDSLDLKLKSANNDIINLQNNIYELNNNLRKEINEKSNWIKLFGIYNTKDYLMFYLLGIKISFKMNENRVNKLAWWIPVRKWRDNFRNKFKI
;
A
#
# COMPACT_ATOMS: atom_id res chain seq x y z
N MET A 1 -16.71 -27.09 -17.90
CA MET A 1 -17.28 -27.52 -16.60
C MET A 1 -18.72 -27.03 -16.51
N GLN A 2 -19.63 -27.81 -15.91
CA GLN A 2 -21.03 -27.45 -15.70
C GLN A 2 -21.41 -27.91 -14.29
N PHE A 3 -22.15 -27.09 -13.55
CA PHE A 3 -22.65 -27.44 -12.23
C PHE A 3 -24.05 -28.00 -12.36
N ASN A 4 -24.23 -29.27 -11.97
CA ASN A 4 -25.50 -29.98 -12.04
C ASN A 4 -25.85 -30.51 -10.65
N VAL A 5 -27.03 -30.14 -10.14
CA VAL A 5 -27.58 -30.67 -8.88
C VAL A 5 -28.89 -31.37 -9.19
N TYR A 6 -29.04 -32.58 -8.67
CA TYR A 6 -30.26 -33.38 -8.77
C TYR A 6 -30.85 -33.53 -7.37
N PHE A 7 -32.09 -33.09 -7.20
CA PHE A 7 -32.78 -33.10 -5.91
C PHE A 7 -33.63 -34.36 -5.78
N GLU A 8 -33.84 -34.82 -4.54
CA GLU A 8 -34.65 -36.02 -4.25
C GLU A 8 -36.10 -35.90 -4.75
N ASN A 9 -36.62 -34.67 -4.86
CA ASN A 9 -37.95 -34.40 -5.42
C ASN A 9 -38.00 -34.45 -6.97
N GLY A 10 -36.92 -34.88 -7.64
CA GLY A 10 -36.83 -34.99 -9.09
C GLY A 10 -36.49 -33.69 -9.81
N ASN A 11 -36.41 -32.55 -9.11
CA ASN A 11 -35.95 -31.30 -9.71
C ASN A 11 -34.46 -31.35 -10.01
N SER A 12 -34.00 -30.51 -10.93
CA SER A 12 -32.57 -30.32 -11.18
C SER A 12 -32.22 -28.84 -11.38
N TYR A 13 -31.02 -28.48 -10.95
CA TYR A 13 -30.41 -27.19 -11.21
C TYR A 13 -29.21 -27.39 -12.13
N ARG A 14 -29.10 -26.58 -13.17
CA ARG A 14 -28.03 -26.66 -14.17
C ARG A 14 -27.51 -25.27 -14.50
N GLU A 15 -26.21 -25.06 -14.34
CA GLU A 15 -25.57 -23.79 -14.70
C GLU A 15 -24.18 -24.02 -15.30
N VAL A 16 -23.83 -23.22 -16.31
CA VAL A 16 -22.51 -23.24 -16.94
C VAL A 16 -21.45 -22.66 -16.00
N ALA A 17 -20.23 -23.22 -16.02
CA ALA A 17 -19.20 -22.89 -15.04
C ALA A 17 -18.85 -21.40 -14.94
N TRP A 18 -18.85 -20.65 -16.04
CA TRP A 18 -18.51 -19.22 -16.02
C TRP A 18 -19.62 -18.32 -15.48
N LYS A 19 -20.83 -18.85 -15.27
CA LYS A 19 -21.92 -18.15 -14.56
C LYS A 19 -21.98 -18.56 -13.09
N ASN A 20 -21.63 -19.81 -12.80
CA ASN A 20 -21.70 -20.35 -11.45
C ASN A 20 -20.53 -19.90 -10.57
N GLU A 21 -20.83 -19.22 -9.46
CA GLU A 21 -19.83 -18.67 -8.56
C GLU A 21 -18.93 -19.73 -7.93
N TYR A 22 -19.49 -20.89 -7.56
CA TYR A 22 -18.69 -22.00 -7.03
C TYR A 22 -17.68 -22.51 -8.06
N CYS A 23 -18.11 -22.70 -9.32
CA CYS A 23 -17.22 -23.11 -10.40
C CYS A 23 -16.11 -22.08 -10.66
N ARG A 24 -16.45 -20.79 -10.79
CA ARG A 24 -15.47 -19.71 -10.96
C ARG A 24 -14.49 -19.65 -9.79
N PHE A 25 -15.00 -19.81 -8.57
CA PHE A 25 -14.18 -19.83 -7.38
C PHE A 25 -13.26 -21.05 -7.31
N TYR A 26 -13.74 -22.24 -7.72
CA TYR A 26 -12.90 -23.43 -7.86
C TYR A 26 -11.77 -23.21 -8.89
N GLU A 27 -12.09 -22.64 -10.04
CA GLU A 27 -11.12 -22.30 -11.10
C GLU A 27 -10.09 -21.24 -10.66
N SER A 28 -10.45 -20.36 -9.72
CA SER A 28 -9.52 -19.38 -9.13
C SER A 28 -8.35 -20.02 -8.36
N LYS A 29 -8.48 -21.31 -8.00
CA LYS A 29 -7.54 -22.10 -7.17
C LYS A 29 -7.39 -21.60 -5.73
N ILE A 30 -8.06 -20.54 -5.31
CA ILE A 30 -7.90 -19.93 -3.97
C ILE A 30 -8.31 -20.88 -2.84
N MET A 31 -9.36 -21.66 -3.06
CA MET A 31 -9.79 -22.69 -2.10
C MET A 31 -8.79 -23.85 -1.96
N SER A 32 -7.79 -23.97 -2.85
CA SER A 32 -6.83 -25.07 -2.82
C SER A 32 -6.04 -25.08 -1.51
N ARG A 33 -5.74 -26.30 -1.02
CA ARG A 33 -4.77 -26.48 0.07
C ARG A 33 -3.38 -26.06 -0.41
N LYS A 34 -2.51 -25.59 0.50
CA LYS A 34 -1.14 -25.18 0.18
C LYS A 34 -0.36 -26.26 -0.58
N SER A 35 -0.53 -27.54 -0.20
CA SER A 35 0.07 -28.69 -0.87
C SER A 35 -0.42 -28.91 -2.32
N CYS A 36 -1.60 -28.43 -2.68
CA CYS A 36 -2.17 -28.61 -4.02
C CYS A 36 -1.59 -27.65 -5.07
N TYR A 37 -0.96 -26.55 -4.64
CA TYR A 37 -0.30 -25.59 -5.55
C TYR A 37 0.97 -26.17 -6.17
N LYS A 38 1.75 -26.89 -5.36
CA LYS A 38 2.99 -27.58 -5.77
C LYS A 38 2.92 -29.05 -5.35
N CYS A 39 2.09 -29.82 -6.03
CA CYS A 39 1.82 -31.20 -5.65
C CYS A 39 2.91 -32.14 -6.15
N SER A 40 3.69 -32.72 -5.23
CA SER A 40 4.73 -33.70 -5.55
C SER A 40 4.19 -35.01 -6.15
N PHE A 41 2.90 -35.32 -5.93
CA PHE A 41 2.26 -36.55 -6.39
C PHE A 41 1.55 -36.40 -7.73
N SER A 42 1.52 -35.18 -8.31
CA SER A 42 0.79 -34.93 -9.56
C SER A 42 1.64 -35.06 -10.83
N SER A 43 2.92 -35.41 -10.71
CA SER A 43 3.85 -35.48 -11.85
C SER A 43 4.07 -36.92 -12.30
N LEU A 44 4.35 -37.09 -13.59
CA LEU A 44 4.88 -38.35 -14.11
C LEU A 44 6.40 -38.46 -13.81
N PRO A 45 6.92 -39.67 -13.58
CA PRO A 45 6.17 -40.90 -13.25
C PRO A 45 5.49 -40.77 -11.88
N ARG A 46 4.27 -41.32 -11.74
CA ARG A 46 3.52 -41.26 -10.48
C ARG A 46 4.06 -42.29 -9.49
N VAL A 47 3.90 -42.02 -8.19
CA VAL A 47 4.42 -42.89 -7.12
C VAL A 47 3.63 -44.18 -6.93
N GLY A 48 2.34 -44.21 -7.30
CA GLY A 48 1.50 -45.40 -7.21
C GLY A 48 1.81 -46.38 -8.35
N ASP A 49 1.56 -47.67 -8.17
CA ASP A 49 1.82 -48.67 -9.21
C ASP A 49 0.93 -48.46 -10.46
N ILE A 50 -0.32 -48.04 -10.24
CA ILE A 50 -1.30 -47.69 -11.28
C ILE A 50 -1.89 -46.30 -11.00
N THR A 51 -2.14 -45.52 -12.06
CA THR A 51 -3.00 -44.34 -12.02
C THR A 51 -4.28 -44.63 -12.78
N ILE A 52 -5.44 -44.29 -12.21
CA ILE A 52 -6.75 -44.42 -12.85
C ILE A 52 -7.47 -43.07 -12.82
N GLY A 53 -8.20 -42.75 -13.88
CA GLY A 53 -9.09 -41.59 -13.97
C GLY A 53 -10.03 -41.71 -15.15
N ASP A 54 -10.94 -40.76 -15.32
CA ASP A 54 -11.86 -40.76 -16.46
C ASP A 54 -11.09 -40.52 -17.77
N PHE A 55 -11.44 -41.28 -18.81
CA PHE A 55 -10.97 -41.04 -20.17
C PHE A 55 -11.91 -40.01 -20.82
N TRP A 56 -11.57 -38.73 -20.64
CA TRP A 56 -12.30 -37.65 -21.26
C TRP A 56 -12.04 -37.63 -22.78
N ASP A 57 -13.08 -37.35 -23.56
CA ASP A 57 -13.04 -37.36 -25.04
C ASP A 57 -12.78 -38.74 -25.69
N ILE A 58 -13.20 -39.84 -25.05
CA ILE A 58 -13.10 -41.19 -25.64
C ILE A 58 -13.78 -41.29 -27.02
N ASP A 59 -14.85 -40.53 -27.25
CA ASP A 59 -15.57 -40.48 -28.52
C ASP A 59 -14.74 -39.85 -29.66
N ARG A 60 -13.76 -38.99 -29.32
CA ARG A 60 -12.77 -38.47 -30.27
C ARG A 60 -11.73 -39.52 -30.65
N TYR A 61 -11.46 -40.46 -29.75
CA TYR A 61 -10.61 -41.62 -30.04
C TYR A 61 -11.37 -42.63 -30.91
N ASP A 62 -12.51 -43.11 -30.40
CA ASP A 62 -13.42 -44.00 -31.10
C ASP A 62 -14.83 -43.89 -30.53
N LYS A 63 -15.75 -43.33 -31.32
CA LYS A 63 -17.17 -43.17 -30.96
C LYS A 63 -17.86 -44.48 -30.57
N ARG A 64 -17.36 -45.64 -31.03
CA ARG A 64 -17.93 -46.95 -30.70
C ARG A 64 -17.65 -47.38 -29.26
N LEU A 65 -16.66 -46.76 -28.62
CA LEU A 65 -16.23 -47.07 -27.25
C LEU A 65 -16.92 -46.18 -26.20
N ASP A 66 -17.74 -45.19 -26.61
CA ASP A 66 -18.55 -44.38 -25.70
C ASP A 66 -19.92 -45.01 -25.49
N ASP A 67 -20.06 -45.78 -24.40
CA ASP A 67 -21.33 -46.39 -23.99
C ASP A 67 -22.18 -45.49 -23.07
N ARG A 68 -21.72 -44.25 -22.83
CA ARG A 68 -22.29 -43.28 -21.87
C ARG A 68 -22.35 -43.73 -20.41
N LYS A 69 -21.70 -44.83 -20.05
CA LYS A 69 -21.54 -45.29 -18.66
C LYS A 69 -20.20 -44.86 -18.06
N GLY A 70 -19.26 -44.45 -18.92
CA GLY A 70 -17.96 -43.90 -18.55
C GLY A 70 -16.84 -44.92 -18.74
N THR A 71 -15.75 -44.48 -19.37
CA THR A 71 -14.56 -45.29 -19.65
C THR A 71 -13.39 -44.74 -18.86
N SER A 72 -12.65 -45.60 -18.15
CA SER A 72 -11.47 -45.18 -17.38
C SER A 72 -10.19 -45.24 -18.21
N LEU A 73 -9.36 -44.21 -18.11
CA LEU A 73 -7.95 -44.22 -18.52
C LEU A 73 -7.11 -44.82 -17.39
N ILE A 74 -6.31 -45.83 -17.72
CA ILE A 74 -5.43 -46.50 -16.77
C ILE A 74 -3.98 -46.37 -17.24
N LEU A 75 -3.09 -45.90 -16.37
CA LEU A 75 -1.66 -45.78 -16.62
C LEU A 75 -0.89 -46.73 -15.69
N SER A 76 -0.04 -47.57 -16.27
CA SER A 76 1.00 -48.26 -15.53
C SER A 76 2.17 -47.32 -15.26
N ASN A 77 2.55 -47.17 -14.00
CA ASN A 77 3.65 -46.27 -13.64
C ASN A 77 4.97 -47.02 -13.40
N ASN A 78 4.93 -48.34 -13.22
CA ASN A 78 6.09 -49.20 -12.96
C ASN A 78 5.80 -50.69 -13.28
N SER A 79 6.79 -51.55 -13.10
CA SER A 79 6.69 -52.99 -13.41
C SER A 79 5.65 -53.75 -12.58
N LYS A 80 5.33 -53.28 -11.36
CA LYS A 80 4.24 -53.86 -10.56
C LYS A 80 2.89 -53.50 -11.18
N GLY A 81 2.72 -52.25 -11.63
CA GLY A 81 1.57 -51.81 -12.41
C GLY A 81 1.36 -52.67 -13.65
N ASP A 82 2.44 -52.93 -14.41
CA ASP A 82 2.38 -53.78 -15.62
C ASP A 82 1.89 -55.19 -15.31
N THR A 83 2.34 -55.75 -14.20
CA THR A 83 1.95 -57.09 -13.75
C THR A 83 0.47 -57.12 -13.37
N LEU A 84 0.02 -56.14 -12.58
CA LEU A 84 -1.36 -56.02 -12.14
C LEU A 84 -2.33 -55.81 -13.32
N LEU A 85 -1.97 -54.98 -14.30
CA LEU A 85 -2.80 -54.78 -15.50
C LEU A 85 -2.92 -56.05 -16.35
N LYS A 86 -1.85 -56.85 -16.46
CA LYS A 86 -1.89 -58.15 -17.15
C LYS A 86 -2.83 -59.14 -16.47
N GLU A 87 -2.90 -59.12 -15.14
CA GLU A 87 -3.83 -59.94 -14.38
C GLU A 87 -5.28 -59.46 -14.55
N ILE A 88 -5.53 -58.15 -14.47
CA ILE A 88 -6.86 -57.56 -14.68
C ILE A 88 -7.41 -57.91 -16.07
N LYS A 89 -6.56 -57.82 -17.11
CA LYS A 89 -6.95 -58.16 -18.49
C LYS A 89 -7.43 -59.61 -18.66
N ARG A 90 -7.07 -60.53 -17.75
CA ARG A 90 -7.53 -61.94 -17.78
C ARG A 90 -8.92 -62.12 -17.18
N ASN A 91 -9.45 -61.12 -16.47
CA ASN A 91 -10.79 -61.20 -15.91
C ASN A 91 -11.83 -61.13 -17.05
N LYS A 92 -12.73 -62.12 -17.09
CA LYS A 92 -13.78 -62.24 -18.12
C LYS A 92 -14.83 -61.13 -18.05
N ASP A 93 -14.94 -60.44 -16.91
CA ASP A 93 -15.87 -59.32 -16.72
C ASP A 93 -15.40 -58.02 -17.42
N ILE A 94 -14.11 -57.95 -17.79
CA ILE A 94 -13.54 -56.81 -18.50
C ILE A 94 -13.79 -56.99 -20.00
N ILE A 95 -14.83 -56.31 -20.49
CA ILE A 95 -15.26 -56.38 -21.89
C ILE A 95 -14.44 -55.47 -22.83
N LEU A 96 -13.76 -54.47 -22.28
CA LEU A 96 -12.96 -53.49 -23.02
C LEU A 96 -11.64 -53.23 -22.28
N PHE A 97 -10.51 -53.55 -22.90
CA PHE A 97 -9.17 -53.29 -22.36
C PHE A 97 -8.17 -53.10 -23.51
N GLU A 98 -8.04 -51.86 -23.96
CA GLU A 98 -7.23 -51.50 -25.12
C GLU A 98 -6.04 -50.61 -24.71
N GLU A 99 -4.87 -50.92 -25.28
CA GLU A 99 -3.68 -50.09 -25.11
C GLU A 99 -3.68 -48.98 -26.16
N ILE A 100 -3.40 -47.76 -25.72
CA ILE A 100 -3.42 -46.57 -26.57
C ILE A 100 -2.14 -45.75 -26.40
N SER A 101 -1.79 -44.99 -27.44
CA SER A 101 -0.62 -44.12 -27.40
C SER A 101 -0.80 -42.96 -26.42
N LEU A 102 0.19 -42.77 -25.54
CA LEU A 102 0.25 -41.63 -24.62
C LEU A 102 0.19 -40.26 -25.32
N ASN A 103 0.66 -40.18 -26.58
CA ASN A 103 0.61 -38.92 -27.32
C ASN A 103 -0.82 -38.49 -27.63
N PHE A 104 -1.73 -39.43 -27.90
CA PHE A 104 -3.14 -39.11 -28.11
C PHE A 104 -3.76 -38.46 -26.86
N ILE A 105 -3.45 -38.99 -25.67
CA ILE A 105 -3.97 -38.47 -24.40
C ILE A 105 -3.52 -37.02 -24.13
N LYS A 106 -2.34 -36.60 -24.60
CA LYS A 106 -1.87 -35.21 -24.42
C LYS A 106 -2.80 -34.18 -25.03
N ASP A 107 -3.42 -34.52 -26.15
CA ASP A 107 -4.27 -33.63 -26.94
C ASP A 107 -5.77 -33.77 -26.58
N THR A 108 -6.10 -34.59 -25.58
CA THR A 108 -7.46 -34.73 -24.99
C THR A 108 -7.61 -33.88 -23.72
N CYS A 109 -8.82 -33.82 -23.17
CA CYS A 109 -9.08 -33.21 -21.85
C CYS A 109 -8.30 -33.86 -20.67
N ASN A 110 -7.53 -34.94 -20.90
CA ASN A 110 -6.61 -35.53 -19.91
C ASN A 110 -5.21 -34.89 -19.90
N GLY A 111 -4.92 -33.86 -20.70
CA GLY A 111 -3.60 -33.21 -20.78
C GLY A 111 -2.99 -32.76 -19.43
N GLY A 112 -3.84 -32.50 -18.42
CA GLY A 112 -3.42 -32.23 -17.04
C GLY A 112 -2.61 -33.36 -16.39
N LEU A 113 -2.68 -34.60 -16.89
CA LEU A 113 -1.88 -35.75 -16.45
C LEU A 113 -0.37 -35.51 -16.62
N PHE A 114 0.01 -34.82 -17.70
CA PHE A 114 1.39 -34.55 -18.10
C PHE A 114 1.95 -33.25 -17.51
N SER A 115 1.09 -32.41 -16.95
CA SER A 115 1.48 -31.11 -16.41
C SER A 115 1.83 -31.24 -14.93
N LYS A 116 3.07 -30.88 -14.55
CA LYS A 116 3.42 -30.70 -13.15
C LYS A 116 2.60 -29.55 -12.56
N ARG A 117 1.92 -29.77 -11.43
CA ARG A 117 1.29 -28.66 -10.70
C ARG A 117 2.38 -27.80 -10.08
N ASP A 118 2.55 -26.60 -10.62
CA ASP A 118 3.44 -25.57 -10.10
C ASP A 118 2.75 -24.21 -10.18
N TRP A 119 1.67 -24.06 -9.40
CA TRP A 119 0.93 -22.81 -9.30
C TRP A 119 1.51 -21.94 -8.19
N ASN A 120 1.55 -20.63 -8.43
CA ASN A 120 1.82 -19.68 -7.36
C ASN A 120 0.58 -19.57 -6.46
N ILE A 121 0.82 -19.49 -5.15
CA ILE A 121 -0.24 -19.18 -4.18
C ILE A 121 -0.69 -17.75 -4.47
N ASN A 122 -2.00 -17.54 -4.56
CA ASN A 122 -2.55 -16.21 -4.73
C ASN A 122 -2.29 -15.39 -3.45
N ASP A 123 -1.65 -14.22 -3.59
CA ASP A 123 -1.34 -13.31 -2.47
C ASP A 123 -2.59 -12.88 -1.68
N LYS A 124 -3.78 -12.89 -2.29
CA LYS A 124 -5.06 -12.57 -1.63
C LYS A 124 -5.69 -13.75 -0.88
N ARG A 125 -5.07 -14.95 -0.89
CA ARG A 125 -5.68 -16.15 -0.30
C ARG A 125 -5.92 -16.02 1.21
N GLU A 126 -4.92 -15.53 1.96
CA GLU A 126 -5.03 -15.44 3.42
C GLU A 126 -6.12 -14.45 3.83
N ILE A 127 -6.23 -13.32 3.13
CA ILE A 127 -7.28 -12.35 3.43
C ILE A 127 -8.67 -12.84 3.03
N PHE A 128 -8.77 -13.57 1.92
CA PHE A 128 -10.01 -14.22 1.52
C PHE A 128 -10.48 -15.22 2.58
N LEU A 129 -9.59 -16.06 3.09
CA LEU A 129 -9.93 -17.02 4.15
C LEU A 129 -10.28 -16.32 5.48
N ARG A 130 -9.66 -15.19 5.77
CA ARG A 130 -10.02 -14.35 6.92
C ARG A 130 -11.44 -13.82 6.77
N LYS A 131 -11.80 -13.27 5.61
CA LYS A 131 -13.14 -12.78 5.30
C LYS A 131 -14.21 -13.87 5.36
N LEU A 132 -13.90 -15.10 4.94
CA LEU A 132 -14.82 -16.25 5.09
C LEU A 132 -15.15 -16.61 6.54
N ARG A 133 -14.37 -16.15 7.53
CA ARG A 133 -14.69 -16.33 8.95
C ARG A 133 -15.57 -15.21 9.50
N LEU A 134 -15.72 -14.12 8.75
CA LEU A 134 -16.41 -12.89 9.16
C LEU A 134 -17.74 -12.72 8.43
N PHE A 135 -17.84 -13.16 7.18
CA PHE A 135 -19.00 -12.95 6.32
C PHE A 135 -19.46 -14.26 5.66
N ASP A 136 -20.69 -14.24 5.14
CA ASP A 136 -21.26 -15.35 4.39
C ASP A 136 -20.44 -15.72 3.16
N PHE A 137 -20.34 -17.03 2.89
CA PHE A 137 -19.56 -17.57 1.78
C PHE A 137 -19.89 -16.93 0.44
N ASN A 138 -21.18 -16.80 0.10
CA ASN A 138 -21.62 -16.21 -1.15
C ASN A 138 -21.21 -14.74 -1.27
N LYS A 139 -21.33 -13.95 -0.20
CA LYS A 139 -20.90 -12.55 -0.18
C LYS A 139 -19.40 -12.43 -0.46
N VAL A 140 -18.58 -13.18 0.25
CA VAL A 140 -17.11 -13.13 0.09
C VAL A 140 -16.69 -13.59 -1.29
N VAL A 141 -17.28 -14.67 -1.81
CA VAL A 141 -16.97 -15.19 -3.15
C VAL A 141 -17.41 -14.20 -4.23
N HIS A 142 -18.63 -13.68 -4.15
CA HIS A 142 -19.15 -12.67 -5.07
C HIS A 142 -18.25 -11.43 -5.08
N ASN A 143 -17.98 -10.85 -3.91
CA ASN A 143 -17.13 -9.66 -3.79
C ASN A 143 -15.71 -9.90 -4.29
N PHE A 144 -15.14 -11.08 -4.01
CA PHE A 144 -13.82 -11.45 -4.50
C PHE A 144 -13.77 -11.57 -6.03
N LEU A 145 -14.77 -12.23 -6.63
CA LEU A 145 -14.82 -12.48 -8.08
C LEU A 145 -15.18 -11.24 -8.89
N GLU A 146 -16.09 -10.40 -8.37
CA GLU A 146 -16.58 -9.20 -9.04
C GLU A 146 -15.78 -7.94 -8.69
N GLY A 147 -14.90 -8.00 -7.68
CA GLY A 147 -14.19 -6.82 -7.19
C GLY A 147 -15.08 -5.82 -6.46
N LYS A 148 -16.17 -6.29 -5.84
CA LYS A 148 -17.10 -5.47 -5.05
C LYS A 148 -16.67 -5.37 -3.59
N ALA A 149 -17.13 -4.32 -2.93
CA ALA A 149 -16.99 -4.13 -1.49
C ALA A 149 -18.16 -3.29 -0.98
N ASP A 150 -18.57 -3.49 0.27
CA ASP A 150 -19.64 -2.67 0.84
C ASP A 150 -19.15 -1.25 1.13
N VAL A 151 -17.89 -1.14 1.57
CA VAL A 151 -17.29 0.12 2.03
C VAL A 151 -15.91 0.36 1.41
N GLY A 152 -15.72 1.51 0.77
CA GLY A 152 -14.43 2.02 0.33
C GLY A 152 -13.82 2.96 1.38
N LEU A 153 -12.71 2.57 2.01
CA LEU A 153 -12.03 3.35 3.05
C LEU A 153 -10.83 4.11 2.47
N VAL A 154 -10.77 5.43 2.68
CA VAL A 154 -9.55 6.23 2.45
C VAL A 154 -8.86 6.57 3.77
N GLY A 155 -7.52 6.56 3.76
CA GLY A 155 -6.66 6.85 4.90
C GLY A 155 -5.20 6.99 4.45
N PHE A 156 -4.29 7.31 5.37
CA PHE A 156 -2.86 7.38 5.06
C PHE A 156 -2.27 5.97 4.87
N ASN A 157 -2.29 5.50 3.63
CA ASN A 157 -1.97 4.10 3.28
C ASN A 157 -0.54 3.89 2.75
N GLY A 158 0.26 4.95 2.64
CA GLY A 158 1.58 4.93 2.00
C GLY A 158 2.75 5.46 2.84
N ASN A 159 2.53 5.90 4.08
CA ASN A 159 3.56 6.53 4.91
C ASN A 159 4.01 5.63 6.07
N ALA A 160 5.28 5.75 6.47
CA ALA A 160 5.96 4.93 7.48
C ALA A 160 5.51 5.12 8.95
N ASN A 161 4.39 5.83 9.20
CA ASN A 161 3.98 6.16 10.56
C ASN A 161 3.05 5.07 11.12
N TYR A 162 3.48 4.40 12.21
CA TYR A 162 2.70 3.35 12.88
C TYR A 162 1.32 3.84 13.31
N GLY A 163 1.22 5.09 13.77
CA GLY A 163 -0.03 5.71 14.17
C GLY A 163 -1.05 5.76 13.03
N SER A 164 -0.63 6.21 11.85
CA SER A 164 -1.49 6.27 10.65
C SER A 164 -1.98 4.87 10.21
N ILE A 165 -1.08 3.88 10.24
CA ILE A 165 -1.39 2.49 9.87
C ILE A 165 -2.41 1.89 10.85
N LEU A 166 -2.16 2.02 12.15
CA LEU A 166 -3.00 1.44 13.19
C LEU A 166 -4.33 2.16 13.36
N ASN A 167 -4.37 3.47 13.13
CA ASN A 167 -5.60 4.25 13.08
C ASN A 167 -6.49 3.80 11.90
N THR A 168 -5.92 3.69 10.69
CA THR A 168 -6.62 3.16 9.52
C THR A 168 -7.11 1.73 9.76
N TYR A 169 -6.26 0.89 10.37
CA TYR A 169 -6.61 -0.47 10.74
C TYR A 169 -7.76 -0.52 11.74
N SER A 170 -7.80 0.38 12.73
CA SER A 170 -8.92 0.45 13.66
C SER A 170 -10.25 0.70 12.96
N VAL A 171 -10.31 1.67 12.05
CA VAL A 171 -11.53 1.95 11.28
C VAL A 171 -11.90 0.72 10.45
N TYR A 172 -10.95 0.16 9.70
CA TYR A 172 -11.17 -1.03 8.86
C TYR A 172 -11.69 -2.23 9.65
N ASN A 173 -11.08 -2.54 10.80
CA ASN A 173 -11.47 -3.65 11.66
C ASN A 173 -12.87 -3.45 12.27
N ASN A 174 -13.24 -2.21 12.62
CA ASN A 174 -14.57 -1.93 13.14
C ASN A 174 -15.65 -2.03 12.05
N LEU A 175 -15.35 -1.64 10.80
CA LEU A 175 -16.25 -1.90 9.66
C LEU A 175 -16.52 -3.40 9.51
N GLU A 176 -15.48 -4.23 9.57
CA GLU A 176 -15.63 -5.70 9.50
C GLU A 176 -16.46 -6.25 10.67
N LYS A 177 -16.22 -5.79 11.90
CA LYS A 177 -16.99 -6.19 13.08
C LYS A 177 -18.46 -5.79 13.01
N LEU A 178 -18.77 -4.71 12.29
CA LEU A 178 -20.14 -4.29 12.02
C LEU A 178 -20.80 -5.03 10.85
N GLY A 179 -20.12 -6.01 10.24
CA GLY A 179 -20.67 -6.85 9.16
C GLY A 179 -20.48 -6.30 7.74
N PHE A 180 -19.77 -5.18 7.61
CA PHE A 180 -19.45 -4.57 6.31
C PHE A 180 -18.12 -5.11 5.78
N ASP A 181 -18.08 -5.47 4.50
CA ASP A 181 -16.90 -5.93 3.79
C ASP A 181 -16.11 -4.73 3.24
N PRO A 182 -15.00 -4.30 3.88
CA PRO A 182 -14.33 -3.08 3.50
C PRO A 182 -13.17 -3.36 2.52
N ILE A 183 -12.90 -2.37 1.67
CA ILE A 183 -11.71 -2.31 0.84
C ILE A 183 -10.97 -1.00 1.08
N LEU A 184 -9.67 -1.10 1.31
CA LEU A 184 -8.77 0.04 1.46
C LEU A 184 -8.47 0.61 0.08
N ILE A 185 -8.86 1.86 -0.14
CA ILE A 185 -8.59 2.56 -1.39
C ILE A 185 -7.15 3.07 -1.36
N VAL A 186 -6.34 2.59 -2.29
CA VAL A 186 -4.93 2.95 -2.40
C VAL A 186 -4.77 4.04 -3.45
N PHE A 187 -4.53 5.26 -3.00
CA PHE A 187 -4.14 6.37 -3.87
C PHE A 187 -2.65 6.67 -3.70
N SER A 188 -1.92 6.64 -4.80
CA SER A 188 -0.47 6.86 -4.85
C SER A 188 -0.16 7.66 -6.12
N PRO A 189 -0.14 9.01 -6.05
CA PRO A 189 0.05 9.85 -7.23
C PRO A 189 1.28 9.48 -8.05
N GLN A 190 1.23 9.65 -9.37
CA GLN A 190 2.32 9.27 -10.28
C GLN A 190 3.69 9.87 -9.90
N PHE A 191 3.70 11.09 -9.37
CA PHE A 191 4.92 11.82 -9.00
C PHE A 191 5.50 11.42 -7.64
N VAL A 192 4.82 10.55 -6.91
CA VAL A 192 5.35 9.96 -5.67
C VAL A 192 6.17 8.75 -6.09
N GLU A 193 7.50 8.88 -6.05
CA GLU A 193 8.38 7.72 -6.15
C GLU A 193 8.03 6.78 -5.00
N HIS A 194 7.89 5.48 -5.30
CA HIS A 194 7.65 4.45 -4.30
C HIS A 194 8.86 4.35 -3.38
N ILE A 195 8.94 5.23 -2.38
CA ILE A 195 9.74 5.00 -1.19
C ILE A 195 9.18 3.70 -0.62
N ASN A 196 10.03 2.68 -0.50
CA ASN A 196 9.71 1.34 -0.03
C ASN A 196 8.48 1.33 0.87
N SER A 197 7.38 0.69 0.42
CA SER A 197 6.17 0.59 1.23
C SER A 197 6.53 -0.12 2.53
N PHE A 198 6.63 0.65 3.60
CA PHE A 198 6.92 0.16 4.92
C PHE A 198 5.73 -0.66 5.41
N ASN A 199 5.98 -1.67 6.24
CA ASN A 199 4.91 -2.53 6.80
C ASN A 199 4.07 -3.26 5.74
N LYS A 200 4.64 -3.61 4.58
CA LYS A 200 3.98 -4.45 3.55
C LYS A 200 3.38 -5.72 4.14
N LYS A 201 4.07 -6.33 5.10
CA LYS A 201 3.61 -7.54 5.79
C LYS A 201 2.29 -7.28 6.50
N PHE A 202 2.23 -6.23 7.32
CA PHE A 202 1.00 -5.81 7.99
C PHE A 202 -0.12 -5.52 6.98
N HIS A 203 0.17 -4.73 5.94
CA HIS A 203 -0.84 -4.38 4.95
C HIS A 203 -1.41 -5.60 4.21
N LYS A 204 -0.55 -6.53 3.75
CA LYS A 204 -1.00 -7.76 3.08
C LYS A 204 -1.81 -8.67 4.00
N LYS A 205 -1.52 -8.67 5.31
CA LYS A 205 -2.20 -9.53 6.27
C LYS A 205 -3.59 -9.00 6.64
N TYR A 206 -3.71 -7.68 6.85
CA TYR A 206 -4.89 -7.09 7.47
C TYR A 206 -5.84 -6.38 6.49
N PHE A 207 -5.36 -5.82 5.38
CA PHE A 207 -6.20 -5.03 4.47
C PHE A 207 -6.45 -5.71 3.12
N SER A 208 -7.73 -5.79 2.72
CA SER A 208 -8.06 -5.92 1.30
C SER A 208 -7.90 -4.55 0.69
N ALA A 209 -7.15 -4.43 -0.40
CA ALA A 209 -6.82 -3.15 -1.01
C ALA A 209 -7.15 -3.15 -2.50
N THR A 210 -7.51 -1.97 -3.02
CA THR A 210 -7.67 -1.74 -4.46
C THR A 210 -6.32 -1.85 -5.17
N LYS A 211 -6.33 -1.85 -6.51
CA LYS A 211 -5.12 -1.45 -7.24
C LYS A 211 -4.73 -0.02 -6.85
N PRO A 212 -3.44 0.35 -6.89
CA PRO A 212 -3.05 1.73 -6.66
C PRO A 212 -3.56 2.63 -7.79
N TYR A 213 -4.27 3.69 -7.44
CA TYR A 213 -4.69 4.75 -8.36
C TYR A 213 -3.66 5.86 -8.38
N ARG A 214 -3.30 6.33 -9.57
CA ARG A 214 -2.32 7.39 -9.82
C ARG A 214 -2.99 8.74 -10.01
N TYR A 215 -4.24 8.73 -10.48
CA TYR A 215 -5.03 9.92 -10.74
C TYR A 215 -6.45 9.77 -10.21
N LYS A 216 -7.06 10.90 -9.85
CA LYS A 216 -8.43 10.95 -9.31
C LYS A 216 -9.45 10.32 -10.27
N TYR A 217 -9.36 10.61 -11.57
CA TYR A 217 -10.34 10.10 -12.56
C TYR A 217 -10.34 8.56 -12.67
N GLU A 218 -9.22 7.90 -12.40
CA GLU A 218 -9.15 6.43 -12.42
C GLU A 218 -9.98 5.80 -11.29
N MET A 219 -10.27 6.58 -10.25
CA MET A 219 -11.06 6.15 -9.10
C MET A 219 -12.56 6.15 -9.39
N ASP A 220 -13.01 6.71 -10.53
CA ASP A 220 -14.42 6.72 -10.90
C ASP A 220 -15.00 5.30 -11.03
N GLU A 221 -14.18 4.34 -11.46
CA GLU A 221 -14.59 2.92 -11.54
C GLU A 221 -15.05 2.34 -10.19
N LEU A 222 -14.61 2.92 -9.06
CA LEU A 222 -15.01 2.50 -7.72
C LEU A 222 -16.52 2.72 -7.50
N ASN A 223 -17.10 3.74 -8.12
CA ASN A 223 -18.53 4.06 -7.99
C ASN A 223 -19.45 2.96 -8.54
N ASN A 224 -18.94 2.06 -9.39
CA ASN A 224 -19.71 0.94 -9.92
C ASN A 224 -19.84 -0.23 -8.93
N ASN A 225 -18.95 -0.30 -7.94
CA ASN A 225 -18.75 -1.50 -7.12
C ASN A 225 -18.83 -1.22 -5.61
N ILE A 226 -18.97 0.05 -5.22
CA ILE A 226 -18.98 0.52 -3.83
C ILE A 226 -20.06 1.59 -3.69
N ASP A 227 -20.92 1.42 -2.68
CA ASP A 227 -22.01 2.36 -2.37
C ASP A 227 -21.73 3.27 -1.19
N ILE A 228 -20.83 2.85 -0.30
CA ILE A 228 -20.45 3.61 0.90
C ILE A 228 -18.95 3.95 0.84
N PHE A 229 -18.61 5.22 0.97
CA PHE A 229 -17.24 5.68 1.09
C PHE A 229 -17.00 6.30 2.47
N VAL A 230 -15.92 5.88 3.11
CA VAL A 230 -15.53 6.36 4.44
C VAL A 230 -14.19 7.07 4.32
N ALA A 231 -14.17 8.35 4.70
CA ALA A 231 -12.97 9.04 5.11
C ALA A 231 -12.63 8.57 6.53
N GLY A 232 -11.50 7.86 6.66
CA GLY A 232 -11.03 7.34 7.93
C GLY A 232 -10.54 8.46 8.85
N SER A 233 -9.71 8.09 9.82
CA SER A 233 -9.18 9.06 10.77
C SER A 233 -7.76 9.50 10.39
N ASP A 234 -7.03 10.06 11.35
CA ASP A 234 -5.77 10.79 11.17
C ASP A 234 -5.95 12.18 10.52
N GLN A 235 -4.85 12.90 10.33
CA GLN A 235 -4.80 14.30 9.86
C GLN A 235 -5.15 14.47 8.37
N ILE A 236 -6.18 13.77 7.89
CA ILE A 236 -6.57 13.72 6.48
C ILE A 236 -7.48 14.88 6.06
N PHE A 237 -8.10 15.60 7.00
CA PHE A 237 -8.92 16.77 6.73
C PHE A 237 -8.14 18.09 6.79
N GLN A 238 -6.88 18.07 7.23
CA GLN A 238 -6.08 19.28 7.19
C GLN A 238 -5.87 19.77 5.75
N TYR A 239 -5.69 21.08 5.58
CA TYR A 239 -5.37 21.64 4.26
C TYR A 239 -4.08 21.03 3.72
N GLY A 240 -4.20 20.34 2.57
CA GLY A 240 -3.07 19.71 1.93
C GLY A 240 -2.52 18.52 2.69
N ALA A 241 -3.38 17.71 3.30
CA ALA A 241 -3.02 16.37 3.78
C ALA A 241 -2.28 15.56 2.70
N GLU A 242 -2.63 15.74 1.43
CA GLU A 242 -1.92 15.16 0.30
C GLU A 242 -0.45 15.62 0.26
N TYR A 243 -0.13 16.86 0.68
CA TYR A 243 1.23 17.42 0.66
C TYR A 243 2.25 16.60 1.44
N TYR A 244 1.82 15.74 2.36
CA TYR A 244 2.70 14.79 3.04
C TYR A 244 3.40 13.83 2.08
N TRP A 245 2.89 13.63 0.86
CA TRP A 245 3.60 12.86 -0.16
C TRP A 245 4.68 13.69 -0.86
N ASN A 246 4.32 14.84 -1.43
CA ASN A 246 5.27 15.78 -2.05
C ASN A 246 4.61 17.15 -2.26
N ARG A 247 4.96 18.13 -1.42
CA ARG A 247 4.35 19.47 -1.41
C ARG A 247 4.49 20.21 -2.74
N GLU A 248 5.68 20.21 -3.33
CA GLU A 248 5.96 20.93 -4.58
C GLU A 248 5.28 20.25 -5.78
N ALA A 249 5.28 18.92 -5.80
CA ALA A 249 4.58 18.19 -6.83
C ALA A 249 3.06 18.41 -6.74
N ILE A 250 2.44 18.35 -5.57
CA ILE A 250 0.98 18.52 -5.47
C ILE A 250 0.55 19.94 -5.82
N LYS A 251 1.32 20.97 -5.46
CA LYS A 251 1.09 22.33 -5.97
C LYS A 251 1.13 22.37 -7.51
N LYS A 252 2.12 21.71 -8.12
CA LYS A 252 2.28 21.60 -9.58
C LYS A 252 1.14 20.82 -10.25
N TYR A 253 0.71 19.71 -9.66
CA TYR A 253 -0.27 18.79 -10.23
C TYR A 253 -1.71 19.09 -9.82
N ARG A 254 -1.92 20.05 -8.91
CA ARG A 254 -3.22 20.53 -8.41
C ARG A 254 -4.14 19.40 -7.92
N LEU A 255 -3.59 18.31 -7.38
CA LEU A 255 -4.41 17.28 -6.74
C LEU A 255 -5.05 17.87 -5.49
N LYS A 256 -6.37 17.74 -5.39
CA LYS A 256 -7.15 18.28 -4.28
C LYS A 256 -8.16 17.26 -3.80
N ASN A 257 -8.31 17.20 -2.48
CA ASN A 257 -9.48 16.70 -1.79
C ASN A 257 -9.79 15.21 -2.03
N ILE A 258 -8.76 14.37 -2.14
CA ILE A 258 -8.95 12.90 -2.25
C ILE A 258 -9.50 12.36 -0.93
N PHE A 259 -8.98 12.84 0.19
CA PHE A 259 -9.43 12.46 1.53
C PHE A 259 -10.83 12.98 1.88
N TYR A 260 -11.33 13.97 1.13
CA TYR A 260 -12.70 14.44 1.18
C TYR A 260 -13.63 13.66 0.23
N LEU A 261 -13.19 12.50 -0.29
CA LEU A 261 -13.99 11.62 -1.12
C LEU A 261 -14.52 12.27 -2.41
N SER A 262 -13.81 13.28 -2.93
CA SER A 262 -14.25 14.08 -4.10
C SER A 262 -14.36 13.29 -5.42
N PHE A 263 -13.97 12.01 -5.44
CA PHE A 263 -14.10 11.10 -6.58
C PHE A 263 -15.40 10.26 -6.54
N ALA A 264 -16.11 10.25 -5.42
CA ALA A 264 -17.36 9.51 -5.30
C ALA A 264 -18.49 10.22 -6.07
N ASN A 265 -19.51 9.49 -6.51
CA ASN A 265 -20.68 10.08 -7.16
C ASN A 265 -21.69 10.64 -6.13
N LEU A 266 -22.58 11.53 -6.57
CA LEU A 266 -23.58 12.19 -5.70
C LEU A 266 -24.58 11.20 -5.07
N ASP A 267 -24.81 10.05 -5.69
CA ASP A 267 -25.69 9.00 -5.21
C ASP A 267 -25.05 8.11 -4.13
N LYS A 268 -23.78 8.32 -3.78
CA LYS A 268 -23.06 7.50 -2.81
C LYS A 268 -23.25 8.00 -1.37
N ASN A 269 -23.14 7.08 -0.41
CA ASN A 269 -23.15 7.41 1.01
C ASN A 269 -21.72 7.79 1.44
N LEU A 270 -21.51 9.02 1.88
CA LEU A 270 -20.19 9.56 2.23
C LEU A 270 -20.12 9.85 3.73
N ILE A 271 -19.17 9.22 4.41
CA ILE A 271 -19.03 9.27 5.87
C ILE A 271 -17.62 9.71 6.23
N SER A 272 -17.49 10.63 7.17
CA SER A 272 -16.23 10.92 7.86
C SER A 272 -16.28 10.27 9.23
N PHE A 273 -15.31 9.41 9.55
CA PHE A 273 -15.19 8.77 10.85
C PHE A 273 -13.91 9.20 11.56
N ALA A 274 -14.05 10.12 12.52
CA ALA A 274 -12.96 10.68 13.30
C ALA A 274 -11.84 11.33 12.47
N SER A 275 -12.16 11.89 11.30
CA SER A 275 -11.19 12.66 10.51
C SER A 275 -10.64 13.83 11.32
N SER A 276 -9.35 14.12 11.16
CA SER A 276 -8.67 15.14 11.95
C SER A 276 -8.10 16.26 11.09
N TYR A 277 -8.22 17.48 11.62
CA TYR A 277 -7.54 18.66 11.09
C TYR A 277 -6.14 18.82 11.67
N GLY A 278 -5.88 18.20 12.82
CA GLY A 278 -4.61 18.26 13.53
C GLY A 278 -4.31 19.60 14.18
N ARG A 279 -5.09 20.63 13.88
CA ARG A 279 -4.91 22.02 14.30
C ARG A 279 -6.28 22.67 14.49
N ASN A 280 -6.31 23.75 15.24
CA ASN A 280 -7.50 24.56 15.50
C ASN A 280 -7.85 25.54 14.34
N ASP A 281 -6.99 25.62 13.31
CA ASP A 281 -7.13 26.51 12.15
C ASP A 281 -7.07 25.76 10.80
N TYR A 282 -7.71 26.33 9.78
CA TYR A 282 -7.66 25.86 8.39
C TYR A 282 -6.98 26.88 7.46
N TYR A 283 -5.77 26.55 7.00
CA TYR A 283 -4.93 27.44 6.19
C TYR A 283 -5.19 27.39 4.68
N GLY A 284 -6.24 26.70 4.23
CA GLY A 284 -6.64 26.70 2.83
C GLY A 284 -7.02 28.11 2.37
N ASP A 285 -6.65 28.46 1.13
CA ASP A 285 -7.04 29.73 0.50
C ASP A 285 -8.56 29.77 0.21
N TYR A 286 -9.05 30.91 -0.29
CA TYR A 286 -10.47 31.10 -0.59
C TYR A 286 -11.03 30.00 -1.51
N TYR A 287 -10.32 29.67 -2.59
CA TYR A 287 -10.77 28.67 -3.56
C TYR A 287 -10.75 27.26 -2.98
N ASN A 288 -9.74 26.92 -2.19
CA ASN A 288 -9.69 25.65 -1.49
C ASN A 288 -10.81 25.55 -0.44
N ARG A 289 -11.11 26.61 0.31
CA ARG A 289 -12.25 26.62 1.24
C ARG A 289 -13.58 26.41 0.53
N LEU A 290 -13.78 26.99 -0.66
CA LEU A 290 -14.97 26.73 -1.47
C LEU A 290 -15.08 25.27 -1.88
N MET A 291 -13.99 24.67 -2.38
CA MET A 291 -13.98 23.25 -2.77
C MET A 291 -14.19 22.33 -1.56
N THR A 292 -13.56 22.62 -0.44
CA THR A 292 -13.73 21.84 0.81
C THR A 292 -15.14 21.98 1.37
N SER A 293 -15.73 23.18 1.31
CA SER A 293 -17.13 23.41 1.70
C SER A 293 -18.07 22.58 0.81
N TYR A 294 -17.83 22.59 -0.50
CA TYR A 294 -18.55 21.77 -1.46
C TYR A 294 -18.44 20.27 -1.13
N ASP A 295 -17.23 19.74 -0.99
CA ASP A 295 -17.02 18.31 -0.72
C ASP A 295 -17.64 17.90 0.62
N LEU A 296 -17.47 18.69 1.69
CA LEU A 296 -18.08 18.42 3.00
C LEU A 296 -19.60 18.48 2.96
N SER A 297 -20.20 19.38 2.16
CA SER A 297 -21.65 19.45 1.99
C SER A 297 -22.24 18.17 1.39
N ARG A 298 -21.42 17.40 0.67
CA ARG A 298 -21.78 16.10 0.13
C ARG A 298 -21.67 14.97 1.15
N PHE A 299 -21.17 15.18 2.38
CA PHE A 299 -21.14 14.11 3.38
C PHE A 299 -22.54 13.87 3.99
N ASP A 300 -22.91 12.60 4.11
CA ASP A 300 -24.11 12.18 4.84
C ASP A 300 -23.87 12.31 6.34
N HIS A 301 -22.70 11.91 6.81
CA HIS A 301 -22.35 11.95 8.23
C HIS A 301 -20.92 12.41 8.43
N ILE A 302 -20.72 13.33 9.35
CA ILE A 302 -19.39 13.86 9.66
C ILE A 302 -19.13 13.69 11.14
N SER A 303 -18.11 12.90 11.46
CA SER A 303 -17.45 13.00 12.75
C SER A 303 -15.99 13.40 12.59
N VAL A 304 -15.51 14.12 13.60
CA VAL A 304 -14.14 14.60 13.74
C VAL A 304 -13.54 14.10 15.05
N ARG A 305 -12.21 14.04 15.11
CA ARG A 305 -11.49 13.59 16.31
C ARG A 305 -11.41 14.67 17.38
N GLU A 306 -11.12 15.91 16.97
CA GLU A 306 -10.92 17.02 17.90
C GLU A 306 -12.20 17.82 18.15
N LYS A 307 -12.42 18.21 19.41
CA LYS A 307 -13.59 18.99 19.82
C LYS A 307 -13.65 20.38 19.19
N ASP A 308 -12.50 21.03 19.04
CA ASP A 308 -12.37 22.34 18.43
C ASP A 308 -12.66 22.32 16.91
N ALA A 309 -12.42 21.17 16.25
CA ALA A 309 -12.75 20.98 14.84
C ALA A 309 -14.25 21.11 14.55
N ILE A 310 -15.14 20.82 15.52
CA ILE A 310 -16.59 21.08 15.38
C ILE A 310 -16.83 22.57 15.09
N GLY A 311 -16.22 23.45 15.89
CA GLY A 311 -16.35 24.90 15.73
C GLY A 311 -15.74 25.39 14.43
N LEU A 312 -14.59 24.82 14.02
CA LEU A 312 -13.96 25.11 12.73
C LEU A 312 -14.90 24.76 11.57
N VAL A 313 -15.46 23.55 11.56
CA VAL A 313 -16.31 23.04 10.49
C VAL A 313 -17.59 23.87 10.36
N LYS A 314 -18.24 24.20 11.47
CA LYS A 314 -19.43 25.07 11.48
C LYS A 314 -19.12 26.47 10.92
N ARG A 315 -18.08 27.13 11.43
CA ARG A 315 -17.75 28.51 11.06
C ARG A 315 -17.23 28.66 9.63
N LEU A 316 -16.39 27.74 9.16
CA LEU A 316 -15.70 27.89 7.87
C LEU A 316 -16.43 27.24 6.70
N PHE A 317 -17.19 26.17 6.96
CA PHE A 317 -17.82 25.36 5.91
C PHE A 317 -19.35 25.30 6.04
N ASN A 318 -19.94 25.95 7.05
CA ASN A 318 -21.40 26.00 7.25
C ASN A 318 -22.04 24.61 7.35
N ILE A 319 -21.35 23.67 8.01
CA ILE A 319 -21.85 22.32 8.25
C ILE A 319 -22.23 22.17 9.71
N GLU A 320 -23.53 22.05 9.97
CA GLU A 320 -24.06 21.96 11.34
C GLU A 320 -23.97 20.57 11.96
N ASN A 321 -24.17 19.54 11.14
CA ASN A 321 -24.25 18.16 11.60
C ASN A 321 -22.87 17.51 11.60
N VAL A 322 -22.05 17.93 12.57
CA VAL A 322 -20.72 17.37 12.85
C VAL A 322 -20.62 17.01 14.32
N GLU A 323 -20.10 15.82 14.62
CA GLU A 323 -19.94 15.31 15.98
C GLU A 323 -18.48 14.97 16.28
N GLN A 324 -18.07 15.09 17.54
CA GLN A 324 -16.78 14.55 17.97
C GLN A 324 -16.94 13.07 18.26
N VAL A 325 -15.99 12.24 17.87
CA VAL A 325 -15.87 10.84 18.33
C VAL A 325 -14.44 10.57 18.80
N ILE A 326 -14.25 9.55 19.64
CA ILE A 326 -12.94 9.18 20.16
C ILE A 326 -11.96 8.82 19.04
N GLU A 327 -10.68 9.07 19.28
CA GLU A 327 -9.58 8.57 18.45
C GLU A 327 -9.72 7.05 18.20
N PRO A 328 -9.83 6.60 16.93
CA PRO A 328 -10.12 5.21 16.61
C PRO A 328 -9.17 4.18 17.21
N VAL A 329 -7.89 4.47 17.45
CA VAL A 329 -7.01 3.44 18.07
C VAL A 329 -7.47 2.99 19.46
N PHE A 330 -8.26 3.81 20.19
CA PHE A 330 -8.87 3.41 21.47
C PHE A 330 -10.08 2.46 21.31
N ILE A 331 -10.61 2.32 20.09
CA ILE A 331 -11.72 1.41 19.78
C ILE A 331 -11.20 -0.02 19.63
N LEU A 332 -9.92 -0.22 19.29
CA LEU A 332 -9.32 -1.55 19.18
C LEU A 332 -9.40 -2.31 20.51
N ASP A 333 -9.84 -3.56 20.44
CA ASP A 333 -9.83 -4.47 21.59
C ASP A 333 -8.42 -4.97 21.87
N TYR A 334 -8.10 -5.26 23.13
CA TYR A 334 -6.80 -5.82 23.52
C TYR A 334 -6.53 -7.15 22.82
N GLU A 335 -7.55 -7.99 22.62
CA GLU A 335 -7.42 -9.26 21.92
C GLU A 335 -6.95 -9.07 20.47
N GLU A 336 -7.37 -7.98 19.81
CA GLU A 336 -6.94 -7.69 18.45
C GLU A 336 -5.49 -7.19 18.41
N LEU A 337 -5.13 -6.30 19.33
CA LEU A 337 -3.74 -5.86 19.50
C LEU A 337 -2.82 -7.04 19.83
N ASP A 338 -3.26 -7.99 20.65
CA ASP A 338 -2.49 -9.16 21.03
C ASP A 338 -2.24 -10.11 19.85
N LYS A 339 -3.21 -10.28 18.95
CA LYS A 339 -3.01 -11.02 17.70
C LYS A 339 -1.95 -10.39 16.80
N ILE A 340 -1.91 -9.07 16.74
CA ILE A 340 -0.88 -8.33 15.98
C ILE A 340 0.48 -8.53 16.64
N ILE A 341 0.57 -8.30 17.95
CA ILE A 341 1.81 -8.41 18.73
C ILE A 341 2.38 -9.84 18.68
N ALA A 342 1.54 -10.86 18.59
CA ALA A 342 1.97 -12.26 18.50
C ALA A 342 2.84 -12.59 17.26
N ASP A 343 2.82 -11.75 16.22
CA ASP A 343 3.71 -11.90 15.06
C ASP A 343 5.10 -11.25 15.25
N SER A 344 5.34 -10.55 16.36
CA SER A 344 6.66 -10.01 16.70
C SER A 344 7.61 -11.13 17.12
N SER A 345 8.88 -10.98 16.77
CA SER A 345 9.95 -11.90 17.19
C SER A 345 10.70 -11.45 18.45
N LEU A 346 10.34 -10.28 18.99
CA LEU A 346 10.99 -9.69 20.15
C LEU A 346 10.60 -10.41 21.44
N THR A 347 11.54 -10.48 22.39
CA THR A 347 11.36 -11.19 23.67
C THR A 347 11.79 -10.37 24.89
N HIS A 348 12.44 -9.20 24.69
CA HIS A 348 12.85 -8.32 25.79
C HIS A 348 11.63 -7.72 26.49
N LYS A 349 11.80 -7.36 27.77
CA LYS A 349 10.79 -6.70 28.62
C LYS A 349 11.47 -5.72 29.57
N GLY A 350 10.68 -4.84 30.18
CA GLY A 350 11.14 -3.96 31.26
C GLY A 350 12.13 -2.90 30.80
N LYS A 351 11.84 -2.26 29.66
CA LYS A 351 12.69 -1.22 29.05
C LYS A 351 12.01 0.15 29.14
N LEU A 352 12.82 1.19 28.96
CA LEU A 352 12.37 2.56 28.71
C LEU A 352 12.13 2.70 27.21
N ALA A 353 10.91 2.46 26.77
CA ALA A 353 10.59 2.61 25.36
C ALA A 353 10.55 4.10 24.98
N TYR A 354 11.19 4.46 23.87
CA TYR A 354 11.06 5.79 23.31
C TYR A 354 10.56 5.80 21.88
N TYR A 355 9.73 6.78 21.55
CA TYR A 355 9.24 6.99 20.19
C TYR A 355 9.17 8.49 19.89
N PHE A 356 10.18 8.99 19.20
CA PHE A 356 10.25 10.39 18.77
C PHE A 356 10.08 10.51 17.26
N LEU A 357 9.08 11.29 16.84
CA LEU A 357 8.85 11.68 15.44
C LEU A 357 9.71 12.87 15.03
N ASP A 358 10.03 13.77 15.98
CA ASP A 358 10.94 14.90 15.77
C ASP A 358 12.03 14.85 16.84
N PRO A 359 13.06 14.00 16.71
CA PRO A 359 14.14 13.91 17.67
C PRO A 359 14.87 15.26 17.78
N THR A 360 15.20 15.65 19.01
CA THR A 360 15.97 16.86 19.33
C THR A 360 16.96 16.52 20.44
N LYS A 361 18.05 17.27 20.53
CA LYS A 361 19.03 17.11 21.63
C LYS A 361 18.36 17.16 23.01
N GLU A 362 17.39 18.05 23.19
CA GLU A 362 16.60 18.16 24.42
C GLU A 362 15.85 16.85 24.77
N LYS A 363 15.28 16.17 23.77
CA LYS A 363 14.59 14.88 23.98
C LYS A 363 15.56 13.74 24.24
N GLU A 364 16.75 13.79 23.66
CA GLU A 364 17.85 12.85 23.96
C GLU A 364 18.33 13.03 25.41
N GLU A 365 18.56 14.27 25.86
CA GLU A 365 18.90 14.59 27.25
C GLU A 365 17.80 14.14 28.22
N ALA A 366 16.52 14.29 27.84
CA ALA A 366 15.39 13.78 28.62
C ALA A 366 15.33 12.25 28.70
N LEU A 367 15.66 11.56 27.61
CA LEU A 367 15.74 10.09 27.57
C LEU A 367 16.83 9.58 28.51
N GLU A 368 18.02 10.18 28.45
CA GLU A 368 19.16 9.86 29.33
C GLU A 368 18.77 10.11 30.80
N TYR A 369 18.18 11.27 31.10
CA TYR A 369 17.73 11.62 32.46
C TYR A 369 16.76 10.58 33.04
N ILE A 370 15.76 10.13 32.29
CA ILE A 370 14.80 9.12 32.76
C ILE A 370 15.47 7.75 32.90
N SER A 371 16.30 7.38 31.93
CA SER A 371 17.07 6.12 31.94
C SER A 371 17.91 5.99 33.20
N GLU A 372 18.67 7.03 33.55
CA GLU A 372 19.51 7.08 34.75
C GLU A 372 18.68 7.09 36.03
N LYS A 373 17.64 7.94 36.08
CA LYS A 373 16.79 8.10 37.28
C LYS A 373 16.05 6.82 37.64
N LEU A 374 15.59 6.06 36.64
CA LEU A 374 14.86 4.81 36.84
C LEU A 374 15.77 3.58 36.80
N ASN A 375 17.03 3.72 36.37
CA ASN A 375 17.96 2.63 36.09
C ASN A 375 17.36 1.60 35.11
N ILE A 376 16.79 2.09 34.00
CA ILE A 376 16.14 1.26 32.97
C ILE A 376 16.77 1.55 31.61
N GLU A 377 17.19 0.51 30.91
CA GLU A 377 17.81 0.63 29.58
C GLU A 377 16.79 1.13 28.53
N PRO A 378 17.16 2.12 27.70
CA PRO A 378 16.30 2.66 26.66
C PRO A 378 16.19 1.73 25.46
N ILE A 379 15.04 1.72 24.80
CA ILE A 379 14.83 1.04 23.53
C ILE A 379 13.99 1.88 22.57
N ASP A 380 14.48 2.02 21.34
CA ASP A 380 13.71 2.70 20.30
C ASP A 380 12.53 1.84 19.86
N ALA A 381 11.31 2.35 19.95
CA ALA A 381 10.09 1.71 19.46
C ALA A 381 9.84 1.94 17.96
N GLY A 382 10.61 2.82 17.31
CA GLY A 382 10.62 2.96 15.86
C GLY A 382 10.72 4.39 15.33
N GLY A 383 11.31 5.31 16.11
CA GLY A 383 11.54 6.70 15.73
C GLY A 383 12.84 6.89 14.94
N ASN A 384 13.95 6.28 15.39
CA ASN A 384 15.26 6.35 14.74
C ASN A 384 15.53 5.12 13.85
N PHE A 385 15.04 3.95 14.26
CA PHE A 385 15.17 2.70 13.52
C PHE A 385 13.82 2.24 13.01
N PHE A 386 13.75 1.89 11.72
CA PHE A 386 12.54 1.29 11.18
C PHE A 386 12.23 -0.05 11.87
N ARG A 387 10.96 -0.24 12.24
CA ARG A 387 10.42 -1.47 12.80
C ARG A 387 9.14 -1.87 12.09
N GLU A 388 8.74 -3.12 12.22
CA GLU A 388 7.40 -3.53 11.82
C GLU A 388 6.38 -3.07 12.88
N VAL A 389 5.11 -2.91 12.49
CA VAL A 389 4.00 -2.50 13.38
C VAL A 389 3.91 -3.42 14.60
N GLU A 390 4.12 -4.72 14.40
CA GLU A 390 4.04 -5.73 15.45
C GLU A 390 5.14 -5.52 16.51
N ASP A 391 6.34 -5.11 16.09
CA ASP A 391 7.45 -4.79 16.98
C ASP A 391 7.23 -3.47 17.73
N PHE A 392 6.70 -2.44 17.05
CA PHE A 392 6.32 -1.18 17.70
C PHE A 392 5.33 -1.43 18.85
N LEU A 393 4.25 -2.17 18.57
CA LEU A 393 3.25 -2.51 19.59
C LEU A 393 3.84 -3.40 20.70
N TYR A 394 4.68 -4.38 20.34
CA TYR A 394 5.36 -5.24 21.31
C TYR A 394 6.20 -4.42 22.30
N ILE A 395 7.00 -3.48 21.81
CA ILE A 395 7.89 -2.66 22.64
C ILE A 395 7.09 -1.80 23.60
N ILE A 396 6.08 -1.07 23.11
CA ILE A 396 5.25 -0.22 23.99
C ILE A 396 4.49 -1.08 25.02
N LYS A 397 3.91 -2.22 24.62
CA LYS A 397 3.18 -3.13 25.53
C LYS A 397 4.09 -3.73 26.62
N ASN A 398 5.36 -4.00 26.32
CA ASN A 398 6.28 -4.66 27.26
C ASN A 398 7.26 -3.69 27.97
N ALA A 399 7.13 -2.38 27.74
CA ALA A 399 7.88 -1.35 28.45
C ALA A 399 7.42 -1.18 29.90
N ASP A 400 8.33 -0.79 30.77
CA ASP A 400 8.02 -0.34 32.14
C ASP A 400 7.69 1.16 32.15
N PHE A 401 8.35 1.92 31.28
CA PHE A 401 8.13 3.34 31.11
C PHE A 401 8.22 3.72 29.61
N VAL A 402 7.45 4.72 29.19
CA VAL A 402 7.44 5.23 27.81
C VAL A 402 7.73 6.73 27.79
N ILE A 403 8.60 7.17 26.89
CA ILE A 403 8.81 8.59 26.57
C ILE A 403 8.56 8.83 25.07
N THR A 404 7.75 9.83 24.72
CA THR A 404 7.36 10.03 23.30
C THR A 404 7.02 11.48 23.01
N ASP A 405 7.07 11.90 21.75
CA ASP A 405 6.48 13.16 21.27
C ASP A 405 5.34 12.90 20.25
N SER A 406 4.99 11.63 20.06
CA SER A 406 4.02 11.17 19.09
C SER A 406 2.66 11.06 19.74
N PHE A 407 1.66 11.70 19.14
CA PHE A 407 0.27 11.59 19.60
C PHE A 407 -0.17 10.12 19.73
N HIS A 408 0.09 9.30 18.71
CA HIS A 408 -0.25 7.87 18.77
C HIS A 408 0.67 7.07 19.70
N GLY A 409 1.93 7.50 19.91
CA GLY A 409 2.78 6.94 20.96
C GLY A 409 2.15 7.12 22.34
N THR A 410 1.58 8.31 22.60
CA THR A 410 0.83 8.61 23.81
C THR A 410 -0.46 7.79 23.89
N CYS A 411 -1.21 7.65 22.78
CA CYS A 411 -2.40 6.80 22.74
C CYS A 411 -2.10 5.34 23.11
N PHE A 412 -1.07 4.74 22.50
CA PHE A 412 -0.70 3.35 22.79
C PHE A 412 -0.11 3.17 24.19
N SER A 413 0.57 4.18 24.73
CA SER A 413 0.99 4.19 26.14
C SER A 413 -0.21 4.13 27.08
N THR A 414 -1.25 4.93 26.81
CA THR A 414 -2.53 4.89 27.55
C THR A 414 -3.24 3.56 27.38
N ILE A 415 -3.38 3.06 26.14
CA ILE A 415 -4.03 1.78 25.84
C ILE A 415 -3.32 0.65 26.60
N PHE A 416 -1.99 0.60 26.64
CA PHE A 416 -1.27 -0.44 27.38
C PHE A 416 -1.07 -0.15 28.88
N LYS A 417 -1.71 0.90 29.42
CA LYS A 417 -1.63 1.31 30.83
C LYS A 417 -0.18 1.50 31.31
N LYS A 418 0.66 2.10 30.47
CA LYS A 418 2.09 2.28 30.73
C LYS A 418 2.35 3.50 31.61
N GLN A 419 3.37 3.47 32.44
CA GLN A 419 3.91 4.73 32.94
C GLN A 419 4.50 5.48 31.75
N PHE A 420 4.11 6.74 31.55
CA PHE A 420 4.60 7.50 30.39
C PHE A 420 4.75 9.00 30.66
N ILE A 421 5.56 9.63 29.82
CA ILE A 421 5.69 11.08 29.67
C ILE A 421 5.69 11.41 28.18
N SER A 422 4.92 12.42 27.79
CA SER A 422 4.82 12.84 26.40
C SER A 422 5.20 14.30 26.20
N PHE A 423 6.09 14.58 25.25
CA PHE A 423 6.37 15.93 24.79
C PHE A 423 5.26 16.42 23.85
N LEU A 424 4.70 17.59 24.15
CA LEU A 424 3.73 18.25 23.29
C LEU A 424 4.40 18.65 21.97
N ASN A 425 4.02 17.96 20.90
CA ASN A 425 4.53 18.25 19.57
C ASN A 425 3.64 19.24 18.82
N LYS A 426 3.89 20.53 19.03
CA LYS A 426 3.11 21.63 18.43
C LYS A 426 3.14 21.63 16.91
N GLY A 427 4.31 21.38 16.32
CA GLY A 427 4.48 21.36 14.86
C GLY A 427 3.64 20.31 14.16
N ARG A 428 3.44 19.16 14.83
CA ARG A 428 2.62 18.05 14.35
C ARG A 428 1.17 18.09 14.79
N GLY A 429 0.72 19.12 15.49
CA GLY A 429 -0.69 19.31 15.79
C GLY A 429 -1.07 19.12 17.26
N GLU A 430 -1.01 20.22 18.01
CA GLU A 430 -1.25 20.30 19.46
C GLU A 430 -2.72 20.11 19.85
N SER A 431 -3.68 20.49 19.01
CA SER A 431 -5.11 20.42 19.36
C SER A 431 -5.56 19.00 19.70
N ARG A 432 -4.91 18.00 19.08
CA ARG A 432 -5.12 16.58 19.36
C ARG A 432 -4.83 16.19 20.81
N TYR A 433 -3.88 16.86 21.46
CA TYR A 433 -3.51 16.56 22.85
C TYR A 433 -4.55 17.05 23.86
N ALA A 434 -5.48 17.93 23.48
CA ALA A 434 -6.62 18.29 24.33
C ALA A 434 -7.46 17.07 24.73
N PHE A 435 -7.44 16.01 23.93
CA PHE A 435 -8.06 14.73 24.26
C PHE A 435 -7.51 14.09 25.55
N PHE A 436 -6.22 14.28 25.87
CA PHE A 436 -5.64 13.74 27.11
C PHE A 436 -6.08 14.51 28.36
N GLU A 437 -6.62 15.72 28.22
CA GLU A 437 -7.30 16.42 29.31
C GLU A 437 -8.63 15.75 29.65
N GLU A 438 -9.40 15.38 28.64
CA GLU A 438 -10.65 14.62 28.80
C GLU A 438 -10.38 13.25 29.45
N LEU A 439 -9.22 12.63 29.15
CA LEU A 439 -8.80 11.35 29.74
C LEU A 439 -8.13 11.43 31.12
N LYS A 440 -8.02 12.62 31.73
CA LYS A 440 -7.33 12.84 33.02
C LYS A 440 -5.83 12.52 33.00
N LEU A 441 -5.19 12.72 31.85
CA LEU A 441 -3.77 12.41 31.61
C LEU A 441 -2.96 13.65 31.17
N LYS A 442 -3.53 14.85 31.26
CA LYS A 442 -2.87 16.11 30.88
C LYS A 442 -1.54 16.33 31.61
N ASP A 443 -1.44 15.93 32.87
CA ASP A 443 -0.23 16.12 33.67
C ASP A 443 0.95 15.28 33.18
N ARG A 444 0.71 14.26 32.34
CA ARG A 444 1.76 13.46 31.69
C ARG A 444 2.27 14.10 30.38
N ILE A 445 1.69 15.22 29.95
CA ILE A 445 2.09 15.96 28.75
C ILE A 445 2.92 17.18 29.17
N ILE A 446 4.16 17.24 28.70
CA ILE A 446 5.13 18.30 29.02
C ILE A 446 5.52 19.08 27.76
N ASN A 447 5.97 20.32 27.93
CA ASN A 447 6.39 21.16 26.82
C ASN A 447 7.90 21.07 26.52
N ASN A 448 8.71 20.81 27.54
CA ASN A 448 10.17 20.89 27.48
C ASN A 448 10.83 20.08 28.61
N PHE A 449 12.14 19.93 28.51
CA PHE A 449 12.95 19.17 29.48
C PHE A 449 13.01 19.83 30.87
N GLU A 450 12.90 21.15 30.95
CA GLU A 450 12.85 21.83 32.26
C GLU A 450 11.59 21.45 33.05
N GLU A 451 10.44 21.29 32.39
CA GLU A 451 9.22 20.80 33.02
C GLU A 451 9.40 19.37 33.55
N LEU A 452 10.10 18.49 32.80
CA LEU A 452 10.44 17.13 33.25
C LEU A 452 11.28 17.11 34.54
N LYS A 453 12.26 18.02 34.66
CA LYS A 453 13.13 18.09 35.86
C LYS A 453 12.37 18.60 37.09
N ASN A 454 11.43 19.52 36.88
CA ASN A 454 10.76 20.23 37.97
C ASN A 454 9.50 19.51 38.49
N LYS A 455 8.80 18.76 37.64
CA LYS A 455 7.59 18.00 38.02
C LYS A 455 7.94 16.60 38.55
N LYS A 456 7.86 16.41 39.87
CA LYS A 456 8.20 15.13 40.53
C LYS A 456 7.12 14.06 40.37
N ASP A 457 5.86 14.49 40.27
CA ASP A 457 4.65 13.69 40.08
C ASP A 457 4.62 12.94 38.73
N LEU A 458 5.44 13.35 37.75
CA LEU A 458 5.61 12.63 36.49
C LEU A 458 6.10 11.17 36.63
N PHE A 459 6.70 10.84 37.77
CA PHE A 459 7.19 9.48 38.08
C PHE A 459 6.27 8.72 39.03
N GLU A 460 5.21 9.36 39.53
CA GLU A 460 4.20 8.68 40.33
C GLU A 460 3.36 7.75 39.44
N LYS A 461 2.85 6.67 40.06
CA LYS A 461 2.06 5.65 39.38
C LYS A 461 0.76 6.27 38.87
N ILE A 462 0.57 6.25 37.56
CA ILE A 462 -0.70 6.64 36.93
C ILE A 462 -1.83 5.74 37.42
N ASP A 463 -2.92 6.35 37.92
CA ASP A 463 -4.21 5.70 38.10
C ASP A 463 -5.03 5.84 36.81
N TYR A 464 -5.35 4.69 36.20
CA TYR A 464 -6.07 4.59 34.93
C TYR A 464 -7.57 4.32 35.12
N THR A 465 -8.07 4.28 36.35
CA THR A 465 -9.45 3.86 36.65
C THR A 465 -10.46 4.75 35.93
N GLU A 466 -10.45 6.07 36.20
CA GLU A 466 -11.35 7.03 35.54
C GLU A 466 -11.08 7.11 34.03
N THR A 467 -9.81 7.08 33.60
CA THR A 467 -9.43 7.08 32.18
C THR A 467 -10.13 5.97 31.40
N PHE A 468 -10.16 4.75 31.92
CA PHE A 468 -10.75 3.61 31.21
C PHE A 468 -12.28 3.55 31.31
N GLU A 469 -12.90 4.16 32.34
CA GLU A 469 -14.34 4.39 32.36
C GLU A 469 -14.79 5.33 31.25
N ILE A 470 -14.02 6.41 31.04
CA ILE A 470 -14.24 7.38 29.95
C ILE A 470 -14.03 6.71 28.59
N ILE A 471 -12.89 6.02 28.39
CA ILE A 471 -12.59 5.32 27.12
C ILE A 471 -13.69 4.32 26.78
N LYS A 472 -14.18 3.54 27.76
CA LYS A 472 -15.25 2.57 27.53
C LYS A 472 -16.51 3.25 27.00
N THR A 473 -16.97 4.30 27.67
CA THR A 473 -18.18 5.05 27.30
C THR A 473 -18.05 5.67 25.91
N GLU A 474 -16.92 6.33 25.65
CA GLU A 474 -16.68 7.01 24.37
C GLU A 474 -16.48 6.04 23.21
N LYS A 475 -15.91 4.86 23.47
CA LYS A 475 -15.81 3.76 22.51
C LYS A 475 -17.20 3.26 22.10
N GLU A 476 -18.08 2.98 23.07
CA GLU A 476 -19.45 2.54 22.80
C GLU A 476 -20.21 3.59 21.97
N ARG A 477 -20.06 4.88 22.32
CA ARG A 477 -20.64 5.99 21.57
C ARG A 477 -20.11 6.08 20.13
N ALA A 478 -18.80 5.94 19.93
CA ALA A 478 -18.19 6.02 18.60
C ALA A 478 -18.59 4.84 17.70
N ILE A 479 -18.67 3.62 18.23
CA ILE A 479 -19.14 2.44 17.49
C ILE A 479 -20.61 2.61 17.10
N LEU A 480 -21.46 3.06 18.04
CA LEU A 480 -22.88 3.31 17.76
C LEU A 480 -23.04 4.40 16.69
N TRP A 481 -22.26 5.47 16.77
CA TRP A 481 -22.25 6.53 15.77
C TRP A 481 -21.88 5.98 14.38
N LEU A 482 -20.79 5.21 14.28
CA LEU A 482 -20.34 4.62 13.01
C LEU A 482 -21.41 3.67 12.44
N LYS A 483 -21.99 2.81 13.26
CA LYS A 483 -23.08 1.90 12.85
C LYS A 483 -24.26 2.68 12.28
N ASN A 484 -24.73 3.70 12.99
CA ASN A 484 -25.85 4.53 12.53
C ASN A 484 -25.52 5.25 11.21
N ALA A 485 -24.29 5.76 11.05
CA ALA A 485 -23.85 6.42 9.82
C ALA A 485 -23.82 5.45 8.61
N LEU A 486 -23.41 4.20 8.83
CA LEU A 486 -23.38 3.17 7.79
C LEU A 486 -24.78 2.71 7.38
N GLU A 487 -25.70 2.59 8.34
CA GLU A 487 -27.06 2.10 8.11
C GLU A 487 -28.02 3.18 7.55
N ASN A 488 -27.74 4.47 7.80
CA ASN A 488 -28.63 5.56 7.44
C ASN A 488 -27.99 6.49 6.41
N LYS A 489 -28.38 6.42 5.14
CA LYS A 489 -28.01 7.43 4.14
C LYS A 489 -28.90 8.67 4.29
N ARG A 490 -28.35 9.89 4.18
CA ARG A 490 -29.21 11.09 4.13
C ARG A 490 -29.92 11.15 2.79
N ASP A 491 -31.19 11.55 2.81
CA ASP A 491 -31.94 11.84 1.59
C ASP A 491 -31.44 13.18 1.00
N LYS A 492 -30.37 13.11 0.21
CA LYS A 492 -29.80 14.27 -0.47
C LYS A 492 -30.66 14.58 -1.69
N LYS A 493 -31.35 15.71 -1.67
CA LYS A 493 -31.95 16.28 -2.88
C LYS A 493 -30.83 16.73 -3.83
N ILE A 494 -30.56 15.93 -4.84
CA ILE A 494 -29.68 16.32 -5.94
C ILE A 494 -30.38 17.44 -6.72
N THR A 495 -29.90 18.67 -6.55
CA THR A 495 -30.45 19.84 -7.25
C THR A 495 -29.80 19.99 -8.64
N PRO A 496 -30.46 20.67 -9.60
CA PRO A 496 -29.83 21.03 -10.86
C PRO A 496 -28.53 21.81 -10.69
N GLN A 497 -28.45 22.69 -9.68
CA GLN A 497 -27.25 23.47 -9.36
C GLN A 497 -26.09 22.57 -8.90
N LEU A 498 -26.36 21.60 -8.02
CA LEU A 498 -25.37 20.63 -7.56
C LEU A 498 -24.87 19.77 -8.73
N SER A 499 -25.80 19.29 -9.57
CA SER A 499 -25.48 18.49 -10.76
C SER A 499 -24.63 19.27 -11.75
N MET A 500 -24.94 20.54 -11.97
CA MET A 500 -24.15 21.42 -12.83
C MET A 500 -22.76 21.69 -12.24
N THR A 501 -22.65 21.82 -10.92
CA THR A 501 -21.36 22.01 -10.23
C THR A 501 -20.47 20.78 -10.38
N GLU A 502 -20.99 19.57 -10.17
CA GLU A 502 -20.27 18.32 -10.48
C GLU A 502 -19.81 18.27 -11.93
N TYR A 503 -20.70 18.56 -12.87
CA TYR A 503 -20.36 18.56 -14.30
C TYR A 503 -19.23 19.53 -14.63
N LEU A 504 -19.26 20.75 -14.09
CA LEU A 504 -18.19 21.74 -14.28
C LEU A 504 -16.87 21.31 -13.63
N ILE A 505 -16.91 20.67 -12.46
CA ILE A 505 -15.73 20.09 -11.82
C ILE A 505 -15.14 19.00 -12.70
N TYR A 506 -15.96 18.08 -13.20
CA TYR A 506 -15.55 17.01 -14.10
C TYR A 506 -14.92 17.55 -15.39
N GLU A 507 -15.57 18.51 -16.05
CA GLU A 507 -15.04 19.14 -17.26
C GLU A 507 -13.72 19.87 -16.99
N ASN A 508 -13.60 20.56 -15.84
CA ASN A 508 -12.36 21.21 -15.43
C ASN A 508 -11.23 20.19 -15.18
N ASP A 509 -11.51 19.08 -14.48
CA ASP A 509 -10.55 18.00 -14.26
C ASP A 509 -10.11 17.36 -15.60
N SER A 510 -11.04 17.14 -16.52
CA SER A 510 -10.80 16.64 -17.88
C SER A 510 -9.91 17.59 -18.71
N LEU A 511 -10.18 18.90 -18.66
CA LEU A 511 -9.36 19.92 -19.32
C LEU A 511 -7.94 19.97 -18.73
N ASP A 512 -7.80 19.91 -17.41
CA ASP A 512 -6.51 19.87 -16.73
C ASP A 512 -5.69 18.64 -17.16
N LEU A 513 -6.33 17.49 -17.39
CA LEU A 513 -5.68 16.29 -17.93
C LEU A 513 -5.20 16.48 -19.38
N LYS A 514 -6.05 17.05 -20.24
CA LYS A 514 -5.68 17.34 -21.64
C LYS A 514 -4.50 18.32 -21.71
N LEU A 515 -4.52 19.37 -20.88
CA LEU A 515 -3.42 20.34 -20.75
C LEU A 515 -2.12 19.66 -20.28
N LYS A 516 -2.20 18.75 -19.30
CA LYS A 516 -1.04 17.99 -18.84
C LYS A 516 -0.46 17.07 -19.92
N SER A 517 -1.32 16.38 -20.67
CA SER A 517 -0.88 15.55 -21.81
C SER A 517 -0.14 16.38 -22.85
N ALA A 518 -0.73 17.51 -23.27
CA ALA A 518 -0.12 18.41 -24.23
C ALA A 518 1.22 18.97 -23.74
N ASN A 519 1.33 19.31 -22.45
CA ASN A 519 2.59 19.77 -21.86
C ASN A 519 3.68 18.68 -21.87
N ASN A 520 3.33 17.43 -21.59
CA ASN A 520 4.28 16.31 -21.69
C ASN A 520 4.74 16.09 -23.13
N ASP A 521 3.84 16.21 -24.11
CA ASP A 521 4.18 16.12 -25.53
C ASP A 521 5.16 17.23 -25.94
N ILE A 522 4.94 18.46 -25.46
CA ILE A 522 5.87 19.59 -25.66
C ILE A 522 7.25 19.30 -25.06
N ILE A 523 7.31 18.77 -23.83
CA ILE A 523 8.58 18.42 -23.17
C ILE A 523 9.32 17.34 -23.98
N ASN A 524 8.61 16.31 -24.44
CA ASN A 524 9.19 15.25 -25.28
C ASN A 524 9.74 15.81 -26.60
N LEU A 525 8.99 16.70 -27.26
CA LEU A 525 9.45 17.39 -28.47
C LEU A 525 10.71 18.24 -28.20
N GLN A 526 10.77 18.97 -27.08
CA GLN A 526 11.95 19.74 -26.70
C GLN A 526 13.17 18.84 -26.48
N ASN A 527 13.01 17.70 -25.82
CA ASN A 527 14.09 16.72 -25.62
C ASN A 527 14.57 16.15 -26.96
N ASN A 528 13.65 15.81 -27.88
CA ASN A 528 14.00 15.34 -29.22
C ASN A 528 14.75 16.40 -30.02
N ILE A 529 14.32 17.67 -29.96
CA ILE A 529 15.01 18.79 -30.61
C ILE A 529 16.43 18.97 -30.03
N TYR A 530 16.58 18.85 -28.72
CA TYR A 530 17.88 18.94 -28.05
C TYR A 530 18.81 17.81 -28.50
N GLU A 531 18.33 16.57 -28.57
CA GLU A 531 19.08 15.42 -29.04
C GLU A 531 19.48 15.56 -30.52
N LEU A 532 18.54 15.98 -31.38
CA LEU A 532 18.79 16.23 -32.79
C LEU A 532 19.87 17.32 -32.99
N ASN A 533 19.78 18.41 -32.23
CA ASN A 533 20.78 19.48 -32.25
C ASN A 533 22.17 18.98 -31.82
N ASN A 534 22.25 18.11 -30.82
CA ASN A 534 23.53 17.51 -30.40
C ASN A 534 24.11 16.58 -31.48
N ASN A 535 23.26 15.78 -32.13
CA ASN A 535 23.68 14.92 -33.24
C ASN A 535 24.16 15.74 -34.44
N LEU A 536 23.43 16.79 -34.82
CA LEU A 536 23.85 17.74 -35.86
C LEU A 536 25.21 18.41 -35.53
N ARG A 537 25.40 18.86 -34.28
CA ARG A 537 26.70 19.40 -33.83
C ARG A 537 27.83 18.39 -33.93
N LYS A 538 27.55 17.12 -33.60
CA LYS A 538 28.53 16.03 -33.71
C LYS A 538 28.89 15.76 -35.17
N GLU A 539 27.91 15.68 -36.07
CA GLU A 539 28.16 15.50 -37.51
C GLU A 539 28.94 16.68 -38.12
N ILE A 540 28.61 17.92 -37.74
CA ILE A 540 29.36 19.11 -38.19
C ILE A 540 30.82 19.03 -37.71
N ASN A 541 31.05 18.66 -36.44
CA ASN A 541 32.41 18.47 -35.91
C ASN A 541 33.17 17.33 -36.59
N GLU A 542 32.49 16.24 -36.96
CA GLU A 542 33.10 15.11 -37.69
C GLU A 542 33.43 15.47 -39.14
N LYS A 543 32.57 16.23 -39.83
CA LYS A 543 32.79 16.68 -41.22
C LYS A 543 33.78 17.84 -41.34
N SER A 544 34.02 18.61 -40.27
CA SER A 544 34.93 19.75 -40.27
C SER A 544 36.42 19.40 -40.10
N ASN A 545 36.80 18.12 -40.05
CA ASN A 545 38.21 17.68 -40.05
C ASN A 545 38.77 17.56 -41.47
N TRP A 546 38.93 18.70 -42.16
CA TRP A 546 39.67 18.75 -43.42
C TRP A 546 41.18 18.73 -43.15
N ILE A 547 41.86 17.80 -43.82
CA ILE A 547 43.31 17.64 -44.06
C ILE A 547 44.17 18.71 -43.35
N LYS A 548 44.88 18.30 -42.29
CA LYS A 548 45.86 19.14 -41.58
C LYS A 548 47.08 19.36 -42.49
N LEU A 549 46.99 20.34 -43.38
CA LEU A 549 48.07 20.73 -44.29
C LEU A 549 49.21 21.42 -43.55
N PHE A 550 48.89 22.28 -42.58
CA PHE A 550 49.88 23.01 -41.79
C PHE A 550 49.45 23.09 -40.31
N GLY A 551 50.38 22.86 -39.39
CA GLY A 551 50.16 23.17 -37.97
C GLY A 551 50.90 22.27 -36.99
N ILE A 552 50.93 22.72 -35.73
CA ILE A 552 51.50 21.99 -34.59
C ILE A 552 50.34 21.47 -33.74
N TYR A 553 50.32 20.16 -33.52
CA TYR A 553 49.30 19.48 -32.75
C TYR A 553 49.97 18.63 -31.67
N ASN A 554 49.23 18.32 -30.61
CA ASN A 554 49.74 17.43 -29.57
C ASN A 554 48.70 16.39 -29.16
N THR A 555 49.18 15.23 -28.75
CA THR A 555 48.47 14.29 -27.88
C THR A 555 49.12 14.33 -26.50
N LYS A 556 48.68 13.47 -25.57
CA LYS A 556 49.34 13.33 -24.27
C LYS A 556 50.81 12.91 -24.40
N ASP A 557 51.16 12.13 -25.42
CA ASP A 557 52.49 11.49 -25.51
C ASP A 557 53.33 11.97 -26.71
N TYR A 558 52.75 12.74 -27.63
CA TYR A 558 53.42 13.17 -28.87
C TYR A 558 53.14 14.63 -29.22
N LEU A 559 54.18 15.33 -29.67
CA LEU A 559 54.07 16.60 -30.38
C LEU A 559 54.22 16.32 -31.89
N MET A 560 53.29 16.81 -32.69
CA MET A 560 53.15 16.49 -34.12
C MET A 560 53.16 17.78 -34.94
N PHE A 561 54.04 17.83 -35.93
CA PHE A 561 54.10 18.91 -36.90
C PHE A 561 53.55 18.37 -38.22
N TYR A 562 52.62 19.11 -38.81
CA TYR A 562 52.11 18.86 -40.14
C TYR A 562 52.61 19.97 -41.07
N LEU A 563 53.28 19.58 -42.16
CA LEU A 563 53.73 20.48 -43.22
C LEU A 563 53.40 19.83 -44.57
N LEU A 564 52.57 20.49 -45.37
CA LEU A 564 52.06 19.96 -46.64
C LEU A 564 51.50 18.53 -46.53
N GLY A 565 50.85 18.22 -45.40
CA GLY A 565 50.27 16.90 -45.15
C GLY A 565 51.25 15.83 -44.65
N ILE A 566 52.57 16.12 -44.60
CA ILE A 566 53.57 15.22 -44.02
C ILE A 566 53.57 15.42 -42.51
N LYS A 567 53.41 14.31 -41.78
CA LYS A 567 53.41 14.27 -40.31
C LYS A 567 54.79 13.91 -39.77
N ILE A 568 55.36 14.80 -38.97
CA ILE A 568 56.55 14.54 -38.17
C ILE A 568 56.14 14.51 -36.70
N SER A 569 56.35 13.38 -36.01
CA SER A 569 55.93 13.18 -34.63
C SER A 569 57.10 12.90 -33.70
N PHE A 570 57.21 13.68 -32.64
CA PHE A 570 58.19 13.51 -31.56
C PHE A 570 57.51 12.95 -30.33
N LYS A 571 58.01 11.82 -29.81
CA LYS A 571 57.57 11.29 -28.52
C LYS A 571 58.07 12.21 -27.41
N MET A 572 57.15 12.67 -26.58
CA MET A 572 57.39 13.61 -25.51
C MET A 572 57.48 12.84 -24.19
N ASN A 573 58.63 12.98 -23.50
CA ASN A 573 58.79 12.58 -22.11
C ASN A 573 59.02 13.84 -21.27
N GLU A 574 58.93 13.70 -19.94
CA GLU A 574 59.01 14.83 -19.01
C GLU A 574 60.25 15.71 -19.23
N ASN A 575 61.41 15.07 -19.44
CA ASN A 575 62.67 15.76 -19.72
C ASN A 575 62.61 16.58 -21.01
N ARG A 576 62.05 16.04 -22.11
CA ARG A 576 61.89 16.77 -23.38
C ARG A 576 60.87 17.89 -23.29
N VAL A 577 59.75 17.66 -22.60
CA VAL A 577 58.72 18.69 -22.38
C VAL A 577 59.32 19.85 -21.60
N ASN A 578 60.05 19.58 -20.51
CA ASN A 578 60.70 20.61 -19.72
C ASN A 578 61.79 21.35 -20.49
N LYS A 579 62.60 20.64 -21.28
CA LYS A 579 63.63 21.26 -22.11
C LYS A 579 63.02 22.20 -23.16
N LEU A 580 61.96 21.78 -23.85
CA LEU A 580 61.26 22.62 -24.84
C LEU A 580 60.48 23.76 -24.20
N ALA A 581 59.83 23.50 -23.06
CA ALA A 581 59.13 24.51 -22.28
C ALA A 581 60.09 25.64 -21.83
N TRP A 582 61.35 25.33 -21.52
CA TRP A 582 62.36 26.32 -21.10
C TRP A 582 62.61 27.40 -22.16
N TRP A 583 62.50 27.06 -23.45
CA TRP A 583 62.63 28.02 -24.56
C TRP A 583 61.39 28.91 -24.75
N ILE A 584 60.30 28.69 -24.01
CA ILE A 584 59.11 29.54 -24.05
C ILE A 584 59.30 30.69 -23.05
N PRO A 585 59.46 31.95 -23.53
CA PRO A 585 59.86 33.07 -22.67
C PRO A 585 58.74 33.54 -21.73
N VAL A 586 57.47 33.32 -22.11
CA VAL A 586 56.30 33.72 -21.33
C VAL A 586 55.87 32.59 -20.39
N ARG A 587 55.95 32.83 -19.08
CA ARG A 587 55.64 31.82 -18.03
C ARG A 587 54.24 31.19 -18.18
N LYS A 588 53.20 31.98 -18.43
CA LYS A 588 51.83 31.49 -18.63
C LYS A 588 51.72 30.50 -19.81
N TRP A 589 52.45 30.76 -20.89
CA TRP A 589 52.43 29.90 -22.07
C TRP A 589 53.27 28.63 -21.87
N ARG A 590 54.37 28.77 -21.13
CA ARG A 590 55.20 27.64 -20.69
C ARG A 590 54.42 26.66 -19.83
N ASP A 591 53.66 27.16 -18.85
CA ASP A 591 52.88 26.33 -17.94
C ASP A 591 51.67 25.70 -18.68
N ASN A 592 51.00 26.44 -19.57
CA ASN A 592 49.97 25.88 -20.44
C ASN A 592 50.51 24.80 -21.39
N PHE A 593 51.74 24.94 -21.89
CA PHE A 593 52.38 23.93 -22.73
C PHE A 593 52.64 22.64 -21.95
N ARG A 594 53.14 22.72 -20.71
CA ARG A 594 53.34 21.55 -19.83
C ARG A 594 52.03 20.84 -19.51
N ASN A 595 51.00 21.59 -19.14
CA ASN A 595 49.67 21.05 -18.80
C ASN A 595 49.05 20.24 -19.95
N LYS A 596 49.30 20.61 -21.21
CA LYS A 596 48.82 19.87 -22.39
C LYS A 596 49.38 18.45 -22.50
N PHE A 597 50.51 18.17 -21.86
CA PHE A 597 51.12 16.83 -21.78
C PHE A 597 50.92 16.17 -20.40
N LYS A 598 50.07 16.77 -19.53
CA LYS A 598 49.79 16.33 -18.15
C LYS A 598 51.06 16.17 -17.30
N ILE A 599 51.98 17.13 -17.41
CA ILE A 599 53.18 17.30 -16.58
C ILE A 599 53.00 18.53 -15.70
#